data_AF-A0A7V5PR89-F1
#
_entry.id   AF-A0A7V5PR89-F1
#
_cell.length_a   1.000
_cell.length_b   1.000
_cell.length_c   1.000
_cell.angle_alpha   90.00
_cell.angle_beta   90.00
_cell.angle_gamma   90.00
#
_symmetry.space_group_name_H-M   'P 1'
#
loop_
_entity.id
_entity.type
_entity.pdbx_description
1 polymer ?
#
loop_
_entity_poly.entity_id
_entity_poly.type
_entity_poly.pdbx_seq_one_letter_code
_entity_poly.pdbx_strand_id
1 'polypeptide(L)'
;MEGKPMSLARFRSLFPVTAQKIYLNHAAISPLSIRVTDQVEAFLDERSFGAIDNFKAGDEIRARTRQLIADLINARPEQIAFIQNTSEGFNHLVNGLSWQPGDEVILNDFEFPSNIYPFMNLE
;
A
#
# COMPACT_ATOMS: atom_id res chain seq x y z
N MET A 1 -0.45 -26.72 7.00
CA MET A 1 -0.40 -26.57 8.47
C MET A 1 -1.48 -25.60 8.87
N GLU A 2 -2.58 -26.08 9.43
CA GLU A 2 -3.65 -25.22 9.99
C GLU A 2 -3.11 -24.56 11.27
N GLY A 3 -2.66 -23.32 11.14
CA GLY A 3 -2.20 -22.51 12.26
C GLY A 3 -3.40 -22.05 13.08
N LYS A 4 -3.44 -22.45 14.36
CA LYS A 4 -4.44 -21.96 15.33
C LYS A 4 -4.51 -20.43 15.25
N PRO A 5 -5.71 -19.83 15.14
CA PRO A 5 -5.84 -18.38 14.96
C PRO A 5 -5.18 -17.65 16.14
N MET A 6 -4.47 -16.57 15.81
CA MET A 6 -3.78 -15.74 16.79
C MET A 6 -4.82 -15.10 17.73
N SER A 7 -4.53 -15.04 19.03
CA SER A 7 -5.46 -14.44 20.00
C SER A 7 -5.57 -12.93 19.81
N LEU A 8 -6.72 -12.34 20.14
CA LEU A 8 -6.93 -10.89 20.08
C LEU A 8 -5.88 -10.12 20.90
N ALA A 9 -5.53 -10.63 22.08
CA ALA A 9 -4.48 -10.06 22.92
C ALA A 9 -3.13 -9.99 22.18
N ARG A 10 -2.78 -11.04 21.42
CA ARG A 10 -1.55 -11.09 20.64
C ARG A 10 -1.59 -10.19 19.40
N PHE A 11 -2.75 -9.97 18.77
CA PHE A 11 -2.86 -8.94 17.73
C PHE A 11 -2.67 -7.54 18.31
N ARG A 12 -3.32 -7.24 19.44
CA ARG A 12 -3.20 -5.92 20.09
C ARG A 12 -1.77 -5.60 20.51
N SER A 13 -1.01 -6.60 20.98
CA SER A 13 0.40 -6.40 21.35
C SER A 13 1.30 -6.01 20.17
N LEU A 14 0.86 -6.22 18.92
CA LEU A 14 1.59 -5.76 17.73
C LEU A 14 1.41 -4.26 17.46
N PHE A 15 0.50 -3.58 18.16
CA PHE A 15 0.19 -2.17 17.97
C PHE A 15 0.28 -1.43 19.32
N PRO A 16 1.44 -0.84 19.67
CA PRO A 16 1.68 -0.26 20.99
C PRO A 16 0.69 0.83 21.39
N VAL A 17 0.11 1.53 20.40
CA VAL A 17 -0.92 2.54 20.61
C VAL A 17 -2.12 2.02 21.40
N THR A 18 -2.41 0.71 21.30
CA THR A 18 -3.56 0.07 21.96
C THR A 18 -3.41 -0.05 23.48
N ALA A 19 -2.18 0.10 24.01
CA ALA A 19 -1.90 0.19 25.44
C ALA A 19 -2.01 1.62 25.99
N GLN A 20 -2.00 2.63 25.10
CA GLN A 20 -2.00 4.05 25.48
C GLN A 20 -3.37 4.71 25.30
N LYS A 21 -4.12 4.32 24.26
CA LYS A 21 -5.42 4.92 23.94
C LYS A 21 -6.34 3.97 23.17
N ILE A 22 -7.63 4.28 23.22
CA ILE A 22 -8.64 3.73 22.32
C ILE A 22 -8.60 4.56 21.03
N TYR A 23 -8.13 3.98 19.94
CA TYR A 23 -8.01 4.66 18.66
C TYR A 23 -9.08 4.14 17.69
N LEU A 24 -10.04 5.01 17.34
CA LEU A 24 -11.23 4.66 16.55
C LEU A 24 -11.24 5.31 15.15
N ASN A 25 -10.11 5.84 14.68
CA ASN A 25 -10.01 6.56 13.40
C ASN A 25 -9.26 5.76 12.30
N HIS A 26 -9.40 4.43 12.28
CA HIS A 26 -8.72 3.57 11.31
C HIS A 26 -9.09 3.84 9.85
N ALA A 27 -10.27 4.41 9.61
CA ALA A 27 -10.74 4.78 8.28
C ALA A 27 -9.90 5.91 7.65
N ALA A 28 -9.33 6.82 8.46
CA ALA A 28 -8.46 7.87 7.97
C ALA A 28 -7.00 7.42 7.87
N ILE A 29 -6.45 6.85 8.95
CA ILE A 29 -5.09 6.35 9.00
C ILE A 29 -4.97 5.25 10.05
N SER A 30 -4.15 4.24 9.81
CA SER A 30 -3.93 3.15 10.76
C SER A 30 -2.56 3.27 11.44
N PRO A 31 -2.45 2.90 12.73
CA PRO A 31 -1.16 2.79 13.39
C PRO A 31 -0.31 1.69 12.74
N LEU A 32 1.00 1.87 12.70
CA LEU A 32 1.92 0.84 12.23
C LEU A 32 2.02 -0.29 13.26
N SER A 33 2.12 -1.53 12.75
CA SER A 33 2.50 -2.68 13.57
C SER A 33 4.00 -2.61 13.88
N ILE A 34 4.42 -3.10 15.05
CA ILE A 34 5.84 -3.27 15.39
C ILE A 34 6.61 -4.04 14.30
N ARG A 35 5.96 -5.01 13.65
CA ARG A 35 6.61 -5.77 12.56
C ARG A 35 7.01 -4.89 11.38
N VAL A 36 6.24 -3.84 11.11
CA VAL A 36 6.52 -2.89 10.03
C VAL A 36 7.63 -1.95 10.47
N THR A 37 7.55 -1.41 11.69
CA THR A 37 8.60 -0.51 12.19
C THR A 37 9.94 -1.22 12.29
N ASP A 38 9.99 -2.45 12.81
CA ASP A 38 11.21 -3.25 12.93
C ASP A 38 11.87 -3.49 11.55
N GLN A 39 11.07 -3.73 10.50
CA GLN A 39 11.59 -3.94 9.15
C GLN A 39 12.04 -2.64 8.47
N VAL A 40 11.34 -1.53 8.72
CA VAL A 40 11.77 -0.22 8.23
C VAL A 40 13.09 0.19 8.89
N GLU A 41 13.23 0.00 10.20
CA GLU A 41 14.48 0.24 10.93
C GLU A 41 15.62 -0.62 10.38
N ALA A 42 15.40 -1.93 10.19
CA ALA A 42 16.39 -2.82 9.60
C ALA A 42 16.83 -2.38 8.18
N PHE A 43 15.89 -1.93 7.36
CA PHE A 43 16.21 -1.38 6.03
C PHE A 43 17.05 -0.10 6.11
N LEU A 44 16.72 0.81 7.03
CA LEU A 44 17.49 2.04 7.24
C LEU A 44 18.90 1.75 7.76
N ASP A 45 19.04 0.79 8.67
CA ASP A 45 20.34 0.33 9.18
C ASP A 45 21.19 -0.27 8.06
N GLU A 46 20.62 -1.17 7.24
CA GLU A 46 21.30 -1.74 6.08
C GLU A 46 21.75 -0.64 5.10
N ARG A 47 20.90 0.36 4.86
CA ARG A 47 21.22 1.46 3.93
C ARG A 47 22.30 2.41 4.47
N SER A 48 22.45 2.49 5.79
CA SER A 48 23.37 3.41 6.48
C SER A 48 24.72 2.76 6.77
N PHE A 49 24.73 1.50 7.18
CA PHE A 49 25.93 0.80 7.66
C PHE A 49 26.29 -0.44 6.83
N GLY A 50 25.37 -0.94 6.01
CA GLY A 50 25.54 -2.13 5.18
C GLY A 50 26.06 -1.83 3.76
N ALA A 51 25.93 -2.82 2.89
CA ALA A 51 26.32 -2.71 1.49
C ALA A 51 25.27 -1.93 0.70
N ILE A 52 25.63 -0.71 0.27
CA ILE A 52 24.71 0.19 -0.44
C ILE A 52 24.31 -0.34 -1.83
N ASP A 53 25.19 -1.08 -2.49
CA ASP A 53 24.97 -1.65 -3.83
C ASP A 53 24.26 -3.02 -3.78
N ASN A 54 23.30 -3.19 -2.86
CA ASN A 54 22.55 -4.43 -2.63
C ASN A 54 21.34 -4.59 -3.59
N PHE A 55 21.43 -4.10 -4.82
CA PHE A 55 20.32 -4.03 -5.78
C PHE A 55 19.58 -5.36 -5.97
N LYS A 56 20.33 -6.48 -6.05
CA LYS A 56 19.77 -7.82 -6.21
C LYS A 56 18.86 -8.21 -5.05
N ALA A 57 19.27 -7.95 -3.80
CA ALA A 57 18.45 -8.21 -2.63
C ALA A 57 17.17 -7.35 -2.65
N GLY A 58 17.30 -6.09 -3.06
CA GLY A 58 16.15 -5.20 -3.28
C GLY A 58 15.17 -5.72 -4.34
N ASP A 59 15.68 -6.27 -5.45
CA ASP A 59 14.85 -6.88 -6.51
C ASP A 59 14.12 -8.12 -6.01
N GLU A 60 14.79 -8.98 -5.24
CA GLU A 60 14.19 -10.17 -4.61
C GLU A 60 13.06 -9.78 -3.64
N ILE A 61 13.28 -8.74 -2.82
CA ILE A 61 12.25 -8.18 -1.92
C ILE A 61 11.06 -7.65 -2.71
N ARG A 62 11.30 -6.89 -3.78
CA ARG A 62 10.24 -6.35 -4.64
C ARG A 62 9.43 -7.46 -5.30
N ALA A 63 10.11 -8.46 -5.88
CA ALA A 63 9.45 -9.60 -6.53
C ALA A 63 8.59 -10.39 -5.54
N ARG A 64 9.11 -10.68 -4.34
CA ARG A 64 8.34 -11.34 -3.28
C ARG A 64 7.14 -10.51 -2.83
N THR A 65 7.32 -9.20 -2.69
CA THR A 65 6.22 -8.29 -2.32
C THR A 65 5.11 -8.27 -3.37
N ARG A 66 5.46 -8.25 -4.66
CA ARG A 66 4.47 -8.36 -5.75
C ARG A 66 3.68 -9.67 -5.65
N GLN A 67 4.35 -10.80 -5.41
CA GLN A 67 3.67 -12.09 -5.25
C GLN A 67 2.69 -12.08 -4.07
N LEU A 68 3.11 -11.61 -2.89
CA LEU A 68 2.26 -11.57 -1.70
C LEU A 68 1.00 -10.70 -1.90
N ILE A 69 1.14 -9.56 -2.58
CA ILE A 69 0.00 -8.69 -2.91
C ILE A 69 -0.89 -9.37 -3.95
N ALA A 70 -0.29 -9.96 -5.00
CA ALA A 70 -1.03 -10.65 -6.05
C ALA A 70 -1.89 -11.79 -5.47
N ASP A 71 -1.35 -12.59 -4.54
CA ASP A 71 -2.09 -13.65 -3.85
C ASP A 71 -3.25 -13.09 -3.02
N LEU A 72 -3.07 -11.93 -2.37
CA LEU A 72 -4.10 -11.29 -1.53
C LEU A 72 -5.31 -10.82 -2.34
N ILE A 73 -5.10 -10.31 -3.56
CA ILE A 73 -6.16 -9.76 -4.42
C ILE A 73 -6.49 -10.63 -5.63
N ASN A 74 -5.98 -11.87 -5.67
CA ASN A 74 -6.16 -12.81 -6.78
C ASN A 74 -5.74 -12.24 -8.16
N ALA A 75 -4.54 -11.65 -8.21
CA ALA A 75 -3.93 -11.11 -9.42
C ALA A 75 -2.66 -11.90 -9.81
N ARG A 76 -2.00 -11.51 -10.91
CA ARG A 76 -0.64 -11.97 -11.23
C ARG A 76 0.40 -10.93 -10.76
N PRO A 77 1.62 -11.34 -10.37
CA PRO A 77 2.65 -10.41 -9.91
C PRO A 77 2.98 -9.29 -10.90
N GLU A 78 2.90 -9.56 -12.21
CA GLU A 78 3.18 -8.59 -13.28
C GLU A 78 2.09 -7.51 -13.40
N GLN A 79 0.94 -7.72 -12.78
CA GLN A 79 -0.17 -6.75 -12.74
C GLN A 79 -0.07 -5.81 -11.53
N ILE A 80 0.92 -6.00 -10.64
CA ILE A 80 1.10 -5.15 -9.46
C ILE A 80 2.12 -4.06 -9.80
N ALA A 81 1.76 -2.80 -9.56
CA ALA A 81 2.66 -1.65 -9.57
C ALA A 81 2.85 -1.10 -8.15
N PHE A 82 4.03 -0.53 -7.86
CA PHE A 82 4.27 0.17 -6.60
C PHE A 82 4.15 1.67 -6.84
N ILE A 83 3.26 2.30 -6.08
CA ILE A 83 2.95 3.73 -6.12
C ILE A 83 2.92 4.26 -4.68
N GLN A 84 3.05 5.57 -4.51
CA GLN A 84 3.18 6.18 -3.19
C GLN A 84 1.87 6.16 -2.40
N ASN A 85 0.73 6.34 -3.09
CA ASN A 85 -0.60 6.38 -2.48
C ASN A 85 -1.71 6.27 -3.52
N THR A 86 -2.96 6.12 -3.05
CA THR A 86 -4.16 6.01 -3.88
C THR A 86 -4.36 7.21 -4.82
N SER A 87 -4.11 8.44 -4.34
CA SER A 87 -4.31 9.65 -5.15
C SER A 87 -3.35 9.72 -6.33
N GLU A 88 -2.07 9.38 -6.11
CA GLU A 88 -1.09 9.27 -7.19
C GLU A 88 -1.49 8.17 -8.19
N GLY A 89 -2.00 7.04 -7.69
CA GLY A 89 -2.50 5.95 -8.53
C GLY A 89 -3.57 6.36 -9.52
N PHE A 90 -4.58 7.11 -9.07
CA PHE A 90 -5.62 7.64 -9.96
C PHE A 90 -5.07 8.67 -10.95
N ASN A 91 -4.12 9.51 -10.54
CA ASN A 91 -3.47 10.43 -11.48
C ASN A 91 -2.71 9.67 -12.58
N HIS A 92 -1.97 8.61 -12.24
CA HIS A 92 -1.29 7.77 -13.23
C HIS A 92 -2.27 7.08 -14.17
N LEU A 93 -3.38 6.54 -13.63
CA LEU A 93 -4.43 5.94 -14.45
C LEU A 93 -4.97 6.95 -15.46
N VAL A 94 -5.41 8.12 -15.00
CA VAL A 94 -6.05 9.12 -15.87
C VAL A 94 -5.09 9.64 -16.92
N ASN A 95 -3.85 9.99 -16.54
CA ASN A 95 -2.87 10.51 -17.49
C ASN A 95 -2.26 9.41 -18.40
N GLY A 96 -2.42 8.13 -18.04
CA GLY A 96 -1.92 6.99 -18.81
C GLY A 96 -2.87 6.50 -19.90
N LEU A 97 -4.14 6.93 -19.89
CA LEU A 97 -5.13 6.58 -20.90
C LEU A 97 -5.07 7.55 -22.09
N SER A 98 -5.32 7.02 -23.30
CA SER A 98 -5.37 7.81 -24.54
C SER A 98 -6.78 8.30 -24.84
N TRP A 99 -7.26 9.26 -24.06
CA TRP A 99 -8.58 9.86 -24.20
C TRP A 99 -8.84 10.40 -25.60
N GLN A 100 -10.03 10.14 -26.13
CA GLN A 100 -10.53 10.66 -27.40
C GLN A 100 -11.75 11.56 -27.17
N PRO A 101 -11.99 12.55 -28.05
CA PRO A 101 -13.24 13.28 -28.04
C PRO A 101 -14.44 12.34 -28.13
N GLY A 102 -15.36 12.46 -27.18
CA GLY A 102 -16.54 11.60 -27.06
C GLY A 102 -16.40 10.44 -26.06
N ASP A 103 -15.24 10.25 -25.44
CA ASP A 103 -15.13 9.34 -24.29
C ASP A 103 -15.92 9.90 -23.08
N GLU A 104 -16.52 9.00 -22.31
CA GLU A 104 -17.32 9.34 -21.13
C GLU A 104 -16.74 8.70 -19.86
N VAL A 105 -16.72 9.47 -18.77
CA VAL A 105 -16.31 8.99 -17.44
C VAL A 105 -17.55 8.90 -16.56
N ILE A 106 -17.83 7.70 -16.04
CA ILE A 106 -18.95 7.46 -15.13
C ILE A 106 -18.39 7.29 -13.72
N LEU A 107 -18.75 8.22 -12.83
CA LEU A 107 -18.36 8.22 -11.42
C LEU A 107 -19.59 8.13 -10.51
N ASN A 108 -19.37 7.71 -9.27
CA ASN A 108 -20.36 7.75 -8.20
C ASN A 108 -20.33 9.13 -7.50
N ASP A 109 -21.48 9.63 -7.04
CA ASP A 109 -21.60 10.91 -6.34
C ASP A 109 -21.06 10.87 -4.89
N PHE A 110 -20.78 9.68 -4.36
CA PHE A 110 -20.15 9.47 -3.05
C PHE A 110 -18.62 9.25 -3.11
N GLU A 111 -17.98 9.51 -4.25
CA GLU A 111 -16.53 9.29 -4.40
C GLU A 111 -15.68 10.22 -3.54
N PHE A 112 -14.53 9.69 -3.09
CA PHE A 112 -13.53 10.50 -2.41
C PHE A 112 -12.85 11.45 -3.42
N PRO A 113 -12.44 12.68 -3.06
CA PRO A 113 -11.90 13.65 -4.01
C PRO A 113 -10.74 13.16 -4.88
N SER A 114 -9.92 12.25 -4.37
CA SER A 114 -8.80 11.66 -5.15
C SER A 114 -9.25 10.82 -6.34
N ASN A 115 -10.51 10.37 -6.36
CA ASN A 115 -11.13 9.62 -7.46
C ASN A 115 -12.03 10.50 -8.36
N ILE A 116 -12.08 11.82 -8.12
CA ILE A 116 -12.88 12.77 -8.91
C ILE A 116 -11.97 13.77 -9.62
N TYR A 117 -11.11 14.47 -8.88
CA TYR A 117 -10.33 15.58 -9.42
C TYR A 117 -9.41 15.21 -10.58
N PRO A 118 -8.77 14.02 -10.63
CA PRO A 118 -7.98 13.65 -11.79
C PRO A 118 -8.78 13.64 -13.09
N PHE A 119 -10.05 13.19 -13.05
CA PHE A 119 -10.92 13.15 -14.22
C PHE A 119 -11.48 14.53 -14.59
N MET A 120 -11.80 15.38 -13.59
CA MET A 120 -12.23 16.76 -13.86
C MET A 120 -11.16 17.59 -14.58
N ASN A 121 -9.87 17.25 -14.44
CA ASN A 121 -8.80 17.91 -15.17
C ASN A 121 -8.76 17.57 -16.67
N LEU A 122 -9.61 16.65 -17.16
CA LEU A 122 -9.76 16.35 -18.58
C LEU A 122 -10.72 17.31 -19.30
N GLU A 123 -11.47 18.12 -18.55
CA GLU A 123 -12.41 19.14 -19.08
C GLU A 123 -11.73 20.40 -19.61
#